data_AF-A0A4V0X3W0-F1
#
_entry.id   AF-A0A4V0X3W0-F1
#
_cell.length_a   1.000
_cell.length_b   1.000
_cell.length_c   1.000
_cell.angle_alpha   90.00
_cell.angle_beta   90.00
_cell.angle_gamma   90.00
#
_symmetry.space_group_name_H-M   'P 1'
#
loop_
_entity.id
_entity.type
_entity.pdbx_description
1 polymer ?
#
loop_
_entity_poly.entity_id
_entity_poly.type
_entity_poly.pdbx_seq_one_letter_code
_entity_poly.pdbx_strand_id
1 'polypeptide(L)'
;MNKSQLNLQDIFLNQVRKENIGVTIYLIGGVQLRGHVRGFDAFTILLDSIGKPTQLVYKHAVTSIVPSRAVSFYSDPNRDHSPDRESREPREPRPPVQPS
;
A
#
# COMPACT_ATOMS: atom_id res chain seq x y z
N MET A 1 -27.73 -2.98 6.64
CA MET A 1 -26.34 -2.48 6.46
C MET A 1 -25.41 -3.67 6.58
N ASN A 2 -25.00 -4.24 5.44
CA ASN A 2 -24.06 -5.37 5.46
C ASN A 2 -22.72 -4.81 5.91
N LYS A 3 -22.19 -5.27 7.04
CA LYS A 3 -20.80 -5.01 7.45
C LYS A 3 -19.93 -5.40 6.25
N SER A 4 -19.35 -4.40 5.59
CA SER A 4 -18.38 -4.58 4.52
C SER A 4 -17.34 -5.57 5.02
N GLN A 5 -17.39 -6.80 4.52
CA GLN A 5 -16.51 -7.86 4.95
C GLN A 5 -15.09 -7.40 4.61
N LEU A 6 -14.30 -7.05 5.63
CA LEU A 6 -12.94 -6.55 5.44
C LEU A 6 -12.16 -7.59 4.64
N ASN A 7 -11.75 -7.24 3.42
CA ASN A 7 -10.98 -8.13 2.56
C ASN A 7 -9.55 -8.24 3.09
N LEU A 8 -9.32 -9.20 4.00
CA LEU A 8 -8.04 -9.42 4.66
C LEU A 8 -6.90 -9.64 3.67
N GLN A 9 -7.16 -10.26 2.51
CA GLN A 9 -6.16 -10.49 1.49
C GLN A 9 -5.67 -9.16 0.90
N ASP A 10 -6.59 -8.32 0.44
CA ASP A 10 -6.25 -7.03 -0.16
C ASP A 10 -5.60 -6.09 0.85
N ILE A 11 -6.08 -6.10 2.10
CA ILE A 11 -5.50 -5.32 3.20
C ILE A 11 -4.05 -5.75 3.42
N PHE A 12 -3.80 -7.06 3.57
CA PHE A 12 -2.46 -7.59 3.79
C PHE A 12 -1.51 -7.26 2.63
N LEU A 13 -1.90 -7.60 1.39
CA LEU A 13 -1.07 -7.42 0.20
C LEU A 13 -0.81 -5.93 -0.09
N ASN A 14 -1.80 -5.05 0.14
CA ASN A 14 -1.57 -3.61 0.02
C ASN A 14 -0.63 -3.08 1.10
N GLN A 15 -0.73 -3.56 2.33
CA GLN A 15 0.13 -3.08 3.42
C GLN A 15 1.59 -3.44 3.15
N VAL A 16 1.88 -4.70 2.81
CA VAL A 16 3.26 -5.12 2.49
C VAL A 16 3.81 -4.42 1.26
N ARG A 17 2.97 -4.10 0.27
CA ARG A 17 3.35 -3.33 -0.92
C ARG A 17 3.65 -1.86 -0.58
N LYS A 18 2.72 -1.17 0.09
CA LYS A 18 2.85 0.26 0.42
C LYS A 18 4.04 0.55 1.32
N GLU A 19 4.27 -0.30 2.32
CA GLU A 19 5.39 -0.13 3.25
C GLU A 19 6.69 -0.80 2.78
N ASN A 20 6.71 -1.35 1.57
CA ASN A 20 7.83 -2.08 0.99
C ASN A 20 8.40 -3.13 1.97
N ILE A 21 7.52 -3.93 2.56
CA ILE A 21 7.87 -5.01 3.49
C ILE A 21 8.30 -6.22 2.66
N GLY A 22 9.49 -6.74 2.93
CA GLY A 22 9.95 -7.99 2.35
C GLY A 22 9.03 -9.15 2.74
N VAL A 23 8.74 -10.04 1.80
CA VAL A 23 7.89 -11.22 1.99
C VAL A 23 8.64 -12.49 1.59
N THR A 24 8.33 -13.57 2.28
CA THR A 24 8.62 -14.93 1.84
C THR A 24 7.32 -15.58 1.39
N ILE A 25 7.23 -15.98 0.13
CA ILE A 25 6.10 -16.69 -0.46
C ILE A 25 6.46 -18.17 -0.55
N TYR A 26 5.67 -19.02 0.08
CA TYR A 26 5.80 -20.47 -0.01
C TYR A 26 4.85 -21.00 -1.08
N LEU A 27 5.39 -21.81 -1.99
CA LEU A 27 4.62 -22.42 -3.07
C LEU A 27 4.22 -23.86 -2.73
N ILE A 28 3.23 -24.37 -3.46
CA ILE A 28 2.90 -25.79 -3.48
C ILE A 28 4.16 -26.55 -3.92
N GLY A 29 4.56 -27.56 -3.14
CA GLY A 29 5.80 -28.31 -3.37
C GLY A 29 7.02 -27.79 -2.59
N GLY A 30 6.87 -26.74 -1.77
CA GLY A 30 7.89 -26.33 -0.78
C GLY A 30 8.96 -25.36 -1.30
N VAL A 31 8.87 -24.91 -2.54
CA VAL A 31 9.72 -23.82 -3.05
C VAL A 31 9.38 -22.53 -2.32
N GLN A 32 10.40 -21.76 -1.93
CA GLN A 32 10.24 -20.43 -1.35
C GLN A 32 10.75 -19.34 -2.30
N LEU A 33 9.97 -18.28 -2.45
CA LEU A 33 10.37 -17.05 -3.14
C LEU A 33 10.50 -15.94 -2.09
N ARG A 34 11.53 -15.09 -2.23
CA ARG A 34 11.77 -13.97 -1.31
C ARG A 34 11.90 -12.70 -2.10
N GLY A 35 11.18 -11.66 -1.71
CA GLY A 35 11.20 -10.39 -2.43
C GLY A 35 10.25 -9.38 -1.82
N HIS A 36 9.86 -8.38 -2.60
CA HIS A 36 8.89 -7.35 -2.23
C HIS A 36 7.72 -7.37 -3.20
N VAL A 37 6.50 -7.22 -2.67
CA VAL A 37 5.31 -7.14 -3.51
C VAL A 37 5.29 -5.80 -4.24
N ARG A 38 5.33 -5.82 -5.57
CA ARG A 38 5.20 -4.61 -6.41
C ARG A 38 3.76 -4.30 -6.75
N GLY A 39 2.95 -5.34 -6.93
CA GLY A 39 1.56 -5.25 -7.33
C GLY A 39 0.88 -6.61 -7.21
N PHE A 40 -0.45 -6.61 -7.26
CA PHE A 40 -1.24 -7.83 -7.26
C PHE A 40 -2.60 -7.52 -7.90
N ASP A 41 -3.25 -8.56 -8.40
CA ASP A 41 -4.64 -8.52 -8.87
C ASP A 41 -5.44 -9.65 -8.20
N ALA A 42 -6.58 -10.03 -8.77
CA ALA A 42 -7.40 -11.13 -8.26
C ALA A 42 -6.64 -12.47 -8.19
N PHE A 43 -5.74 -12.77 -9.12
CA PHE A 43 -5.15 -14.09 -9.33
C PHE A 43 -3.62 -14.13 -9.23
N THR A 44 -2.95 -12.99 -9.27
CA THR A 44 -1.49 -12.89 -9.38
C THR A 44 -0.88 -11.90 -8.39
N ILE A 45 0.41 -12.09 -8.11
CA ILE A 45 1.27 -11.23 -7.31
C ILE A 45 2.55 -10.97 -8.11
N LEU A 46 2.92 -9.70 -8.29
CA LEU A 46 4.23 -9.30 -8.84
C LEU A 46 5.23 -9.18 -7.70
N LEU A 47 6.31 -9.97 -7.78
CA LEU A 47 7.36 -10.05 -6.77
C LEU A 47 8.70 -9.57 -7.34
N ASP A 48 9.29 -8.56 -6.71
CA ASP A 48 10.63 -8.07 -7.04
C ASP A 48 11.67 -8.61 -6.07
N SER A 49 12.81 -9.04 -6.61
CA SER A 49 13.97 -9.48 -5.84
C SER A 49 15.22 -8.76 -6.33
N ILE A 50 16.15 -8.46 -5.43
CA ILE A 50 17.40 -7.78 -5.79
C ILE A 50 18.18 -8.66 -6.79
N GLY A 51 18.61 -8.04 -7.90
CA GLY A 51 19.42 -8.71 -8.92
C GLY A 51 18.69 -9.77 -9.75
N LYS A 52 17.35 -9.84 -9.68
CA LYS A 52 16.53 -10.77 -10.47
C LYS A 52 15.43 -10.01 -11.23
N PRO A 53 14.99 -10.53 -12.39
CA PRO A 53 13.79 -10.03 -13.05
C PRO A 53 12.56 -10.14 -12.14
N THR A 54 11.60 -9.23 -12.35
CA THR A 54 10.29 -9.30 -11.70
C THR A 54 9.61 -10.63 -12.02
N GLN A 55 9.06 -11.28 -10.99
CA GLN A 55 8.36 -12.55 -11.12
C GLN A 55 6.85 -12.34 -11.01
N LEU A 56 6.08 -12.90 -11.94
CA LEU A 56 4.63 -13.03 -11.83
C LEU A 56 4.31 -14.36 -11.14
N VAL A 57 3.74 -14.29 -9.93
CA VAL A 57 3.39 -15.45 -9.11
C VAL A 57 1.88 -15.65 -9.13
N TYR A 58 1.42 -16.83 -9.55
CA TYR A 58 0.00 -17.18 -9.52
C TYR A 58 -0.42 -17.63 -8.11
N LYS A 59 -1.52 -17.08 -7.60
CA LYS A 59 -2.02 -17.37 -6.25
C LYS A 59 -2.42 -18.83 -6.04
N HIS A 60 -2.85 -19.54 -7.09
CA HIS A 60 -3.19 -20.97 -6.98
C HIS A 60 -1.98 -21.83 -6.59
N ALA A 61 -0.76 -21.35 -6.83
CA ALA A 61 0.46 -22.04 -6.48
C ALA A 61 1.00 -21.63 -5.10
N VAL A 62 0.39 -20.66 -4.41
CA VAL A 62 0.85 -20.12 -3.13
C VAL A 62 0.15 -20.83 -1.97
N THR A 63 0.92 -21.32 -1.00
CA THR A 63 0.39 -21.91 0.24
C THR A 63 0.36 -20.89 1.38
N SER A 64 1.39 -20.04 1.50
CA SER A 64 1.45 -18.99 2.52
C SER A 64 2.36 -17.84 2.11
N ILE A 65 2.12 -16.66 2.71
CA ILE A 65 2.94 -15.46 2.55
C ILE A 65 3.30 -14.95 3.94
N VAL A 66 4.60 -14.85 4.22
CA VAL A 66 5.13 -14.46 5.53
C VAL A 66 5.88 -13.13 5.37
N PRO A 67 5.46 -12.06 6.06
CA PRO A 67 6.17 -10.78 6.01
C PRO A 67 7.43 -10.82 6.88
N SER A 68 8.46 -10.06 6.51
CA SER A 68 9.73 -9.98 7.26
C SER A 68 9.61 -9.26 8.60
N ARG A 69 8.50 -8.53 8.80
CA ARG A 69 8.11 -7.90 10.06
C ARG A 69 6.59 -7.90 10.22
N ALA A 70 6.11 -7.63 11.43
CA ALA A 70 4.68 -7.55 11.71
C ALA A 70 3.99 -6.51 10.82
N VAL A 71 2.79 -6.89 10.33
CA VAL A 71 1.91 -6.06 9.51
C VAL A 71 0.79 -5.55 10.40
N SER A 72 0.57 -4.24 10.44
CA SER A 72 -0.58 -3.67 11.16
C SER A 72 -1.83 -3.78 10.30
N PHE A 73 -2.86 -4.43 10.83
CA PHE A 73 -4.17 -4.56 10.16
C PHE A 73 -5.16 -3.45 10.55
N TYR A 74 -4.76 -2.56 11.46
CA TYR A 74 -5.58 -1.44 11.93
C TYR A 74 -5.26 -0.19 11.11
N SER A 75 -5.74 -0.14 9.86
CA SER A 75 -5.91 1.13 9.17
C SER A 75 -7.22 1.75 9.65
N ASP A 76 -7.11 2.76 10.49
CA ASP A 76 -8.23 3.63 10.86
C ASP A 76 -8.84 4.22 9.56
N PRO A 77 -10.12 3.94 9.23
CA PRO A 77 -10.74 4.36 7.97
C PRO A 77 -10.84 5.88 7.79
N ASN A 78 -10.37 6.67 8.75
CA ASN A 78 -10.54 8.12 8.80
C ASN A 78 -9.30 8.94 8.39
N ARG A 79 -8.23 8.33 7.86
CA ARG A 79 -6.97 9.04 7.53
C ARG A 79 -6.85 9.58 6.10
N ASP A 80 -7.82 9.35 5.21
CA ASP A 80 -7.76 9.79 3.81
C ASP A 80 -8.58 11.06 3.51
N HIS A 81 -8.90 11.85 4.54
CA HIS A 81 -9.50 13.18 4.39
C HIS A 81 -8.52 14.27 4.85
N SER A 82 -7.39 14.38 4.14
CA SER A 82 -6.71 15.68 4.05
C SER A 82 -7.40 16.45 2.93
N PRO A 83 -8.26 17.43 3.21
CA PRO A 83 -8.75 18.31 2.16
C PRO A 83 -7.54 19.09 1.64
N ASP A 84 -7.42 19.11 0.32
CA ASP A 84 -6.48 19.93 -0.41
C ASP A 84 -6.42 21.34 0.18
N ARG A 85 -5.29 21.69 0.80
CA ARG A 85 -4.95 23.10 1.06
C ARG A 85 -4.44 23.70 -0.23
N GLU A 86 -5.34 23.84 -1.21
CA GLU A 86 -5.15 24.75 -2.31
C GLU A 86 -5.56 26.16 -1.86
N SER A 87 -4.73 27.16 -2.21
CA SER A 87 -5.05 28.59 -2.19
C SER A 87 -5.11 29.33 -0.84
N ARG A 88 -3.96 29.73 -0.30
CA ARG A 88 -3.86 31.04 0.39
C ARG A 88 -2.59 31.76 -0.04
N GLU A 89 -2.66 32.48 -1.16
CA GLU A 89 -1.76 33.63 -1.35
C GLU A 89 -1.95 34.61 -0.18
N PRO A 90 -0.88 35.13 0.43
CA PRO A 90 -1.00 36.18 1.43
C PRO A 90 -1.51 37.46 0.75
N ARG A 91 -2.73 37.89 1.07
CA ARG A 91 -3.17 39.25 0.69
C ARG A 91 -2.40 40.24 1.55
N GLU A 92 -1.48 40.99 0.94
CA GLU A 92 -0.89 42.16 1.58
C GLU A 92 -1.99 43.15 1.99
N PRO A 93 -1.90 43.73 3.20
CA PRO A 93 -2.83 44.77 3.62
C PRO A 93 -2.56 46.05 2.82
N ARG A 94 -3.60 46.59 2.15
CA ARG A 94 -3.51 47.88 1.47
C ARG A 94 -3.20 48.99 2.49
N PRO A 95 -2.17 49.83 2.27
CA PRO A 95 -1.91 50.98 3.14
C PRO A 95 -3.03 52.02 3.01
N PRO A 96 -3.27 52.82 4.07
CA PRO A 96 -4.38 53.76 4.14
C PRO A 96 -4.21 54.92 3.15
N VAL A 97 -5.30 55.29 2.48
CA VAL A 97 -5.40 56.48 1.63
C VAL A 97 -5.24 57.72 2.51
N GLN A 98 -4.19 58.51 2.31
CA GLN A 98 -4.06 59.82 2.96
C GLN A 98 -4.89 60.85 2.20
N PRO A 99 -5.75 61.64 2.87
CA PRO A 99 -6.45 62.76 2.26
C PRO A 99 -5.48 63.94 2.00
N SER A 100 -5.87 64.78 1.03
CA SER A 100 -5.10 65.85 0.38
C SER A 100 -4.40 66.87 1.28
#